data_AF-A0A519CY55-F1
#
_entry.id   AF-A0A519CY55-F1
#
_cell.length_a   1.000
_cell.length_b   1.000
_cell.length_c   1.000
_cell.angle_alpha   90.00
_cell.angle_beta   90.00
_cell.angle_gamma   90.00
#
_symmetry.space_group_name_H-M   'P 1'
#
loop_
_entity.id
_entity.type
_entity.pdbx_description
1 polymer ?
#
loop_
_entity_poly.entity_id
_entity_poly.type
_entity_poly.pdbx_seq_one_letter_code
_entity_poly.pdbx_strand_id
1 'polypeptide(L)'
;MGDEVWYATIVGVVVLSGLSIFYILYLAKIRRTKTNAAWKQAATELGLDFTPVTRIFGKYRMSGVIGKQLSCSVWAYTESNGQGGYTTFMNYEVRFSKPLNKVKELLTPNIQSKLLEVNNVLKKVVVSDDSINSTRVSGFIRKSEILVQNVKLLIQLAELIITTD
;
A
#
# COMPACT_ATOMS: atom_id res chain seq x y z
N MET A 1 50.03 30.25 -8.56
CA MET A 1 48.86 30.71 -7.77
C MET A 1 47.52 30.38 -8.44
N GLY A 2 47.43 30.18 -9.76
CA GLY A 2 46.19 29.76 -10.44
C GLY A 2 45.83 28.29 -10.22
N ASP A 3 46.79 27.37 -10.35
CA ASP A 3 46.50 25.93 -10.38
C ASP A 3 46.02 25.37 -9.02
N GLU A 4 46.61 25.83 -7.92
CA GLU A 4 46.21 25.43 -6.56
C GLU A 4 44.77 25.84 -6.22
N VAL A 5 44.33 27.01 -6.70
CA VAL A 5 42.95 27.50 -6.53
C VAL A 5 41.99 26.66 -7.37
N TRP A 6 42.40 26.25 -8.58
CA TRP A 6 41.63 25.34 -9.43
C TRP A 6 41.47 23.96 -8.79
N TYR A 7 42.54 23.37 -8.24
CA TYR A 7 42.48 22.10 -7.53
C TYR A 7 41.61 22.18 -6.27
N ALA A 8 41.78 23.22 -5.45
CA ALA A 8 40.97 23.43 -4.25
C ALA A 8 39.47 23.56 -4.60
N THR A 9 39.14 24.25 -5.70
CA THR A 9 37.76 24.40 -6.18
C THR A 9 37.18 23.06 -6.62
N ILE A 10 37.92 22.27 -7.41
CA ILE A 10 37.47 20.95 -7.88
C ILE A 10 37.23 20.01 -6.68
N VAL A 11 38.18 19.95 -5.74
CA VAL A 11 38.04 19.12 -4.53
C VAL A 11 36.85 19.59 -3.70
N GLY A 12 36.64 20.89 -3.54
CA GLY A 12 35.49 21.46 -2.85
C GLY A 12 34.15 21.03 -3.48
N VAL A 13 34.04 21.07 -4.82
CA VAL A 13 32.83 20.62 -5.54
C VAL A 13 32.60 19.12 -5.38
N VAL A 14 33.64 18.29 -5.45
CA VAL A 14 33.53 16.83 -5.25
C VAL A 14 33.08 16.51 -3.82
N VAL A 15 33.64 17.18 -2.81
CA VAL A 15 33.23 16.98 -1.41
C VAL A 15 31.79 17.44 -1.18
N LEU A 16 31.41 18.62 -1.68
CA LEU A 16 30.05 19.16 -1.54
C LEU A 16 29.01 18.29 -2.25
N SER A 17 29.32 17.81 -3.46
CA SER A 17 28.43 16.91 -4.20
C SER A 17 28.29 15.55 -3.48
N GLY A 18 29.39 14.99 -2.98
CA GLY A 18 29.37 13.78 -2.16
C GLY A 18 28.52 13.91 -0.90
N LEU A 19 28.67 15.01 -0.16
CA LEU A 19 27.87 15.31 1.04
C LEU A 19 26.39 15.50 0.70
N SER A 20 26.08 16.17 -0.42
CA SER A 20 24.71 16.35 -0.91
C SER A 20 24.05 15.02 -1.25
N ILE A 21 24.73 14.14 -1.98
CA ILE A 21 24.23 12.79 -2.30
C ILE A 21 24.01 11.99 -1.01
N PHE A 22 24.98 12.01 -0.09
CA PHE A 22 24.88 11.31 1.19
C PHE A 22 23.66 11.79 2.00
N TYR A 23 23.45 13.10 2.06
CA TYR A 23 22.31 13.70 2.75
C TYR A 23 20.97 13.27 2.13
N ILE A 24 20.87 13.24 0.80
CA ILE A 24 19.67 12.77 0.08
C ILE A 24 19.41 11.28 0.40
N LEU A 25 20.44 10.44 0.36
CA LEU A 25 20.32 9.01 0.70
C LEU A 25 19.92 8.80 2.16
N TYR A 26 20.45 9.61 3.07
CA TYR A 26 20.09 9.59 4.48
C TYR A 26 18.62 9.95 4.72
N LEU A 27 18.12 11.03 4.11
CA LEU A 27 16.71 11.40 4.17
C LEU A 27 15.81 10.33 3.56
N ALA A 28 16.21 9.73 2.43
CA ALA A 28 15.48 8.64 1.81
C ALA A 28 15.38 7.42 2.75
N LYS A 29 16.45 7.11 3.50
CA LYS A 29 16.46 6.05 4.52
C LYS A 29 15.48 6.35 5.65
N ILE A 30 15.50 7.56 6.22
CA ILE A 30 14.57 7.96 7.30
C ILE A 30 13.10 7.89 6.85
N ARG A 31 12.79 8.36 5.64
CA ARG A 31 11.42 8.29 5.11
C ARG A 31 10.95 6.84 4.96
N ARG A 32 11.85 5.94 4.54
CA ARG A 32 11.55 4.51 4.42
C ARG A 32 11.32 3.87 5.79
N THR A 33 12.16 4.15 6.78
CA THR A 33 11.98 3.55 8.13
C THR A 33 10.66 3.97 8.76
N LYS A 34 10.27 5.24 8.65
CA LYS A 34 8.95 5.72 9.10
C LYS A 34 7.80 5.01 8.38
N THR A 35 7.92 4.83 7.07
CA THR A 35 6.90 4.14 6.27
C THR A 35 6.79 2.66 6.66
N ASN A 36 7.92 1.95 6.77
CA ASN A 36 7.96 0.56 7.21
C ASN A 36 7.36 0.41 8.62
N ALA A 37 7.59 1.37 9.52
CA ALA A 37 6.99 1.37 10.85
C ALA A 37 5.47 1.51 10.79
N ALA A 38 4.95 2.43 9.97
CA ALA A 38 3.50 2.60 9.80
C ALA A 38 2.84 1.35 9.20
N TRP A 39 3.45 0.74 8.18
CA TRP A 39 2.96 -0.51 7.58
C TRP A 39 3.01 -1.68 8.56
N LYS A 40 4.10 -1.79 9.33
CA LYS A 40 4.24 -2.80 10.38
C LYS A 40 3.16 -2.63 11.45
N GLN A 41 2.92 -1.40 11.92
CA GLN A 41 1.88 -1.12 12.91
C GLN A 41 0.49 -1.49 12.38
N ALA A 42 0.16 -1.10 11.14
CA ALA A 42 -1.11 -1.45 10.52
C ALA A 42 -1.28 -2.98 10.41
N ALA A 43 -0.24 -3.66 9.96
CA ALA A 43 -0.24 -5.11 9.84
C ALA A 43 -0.44 -5.79 11.21
N THR A 44 0.26 -5.33 12.26
CA THR A 44 0.07 -5.83 13.63
C THR A 44 -1.36 -5.64 14.12
N GLU A 45 -1.97 -4.46 13.89
CA GLU A 45 -3.35 -4.20 14.31
C GLU A 45 -4.36 -5.07 13.56
N LEU A 46 -4.10 -5.35 12.28
CA LEU A 46 -4.95 -6.17 11.42
C LEU A 46 -4.69 -7.68 11.56
N GLY A 47 -3.68 -8.10 12.36
CA GLY A 47 -3.24 -9.49 12.44
C GLY A 47 -2.64 -10.03 11.14
N LEU A 48 -2.05 -9.16 10.32
CA LEU A 48 -1.40 -9.50 9.05
C LEU A 48 0.12 -9.56 9.19
N ASP A 49 0.75 -10.37 8.34
CA ASP A 49 2.20 -10.41 8.21
C ASP A 49 2.65 -9.31 7.26
N PHE A 50 3.71 -8.59 7.66
CA PHE A 50 4.30 -7.52 6.85
C PHE A 50 5.77 -7.84 6.51
N THR A 51 6.09 -7.75 5.22
CA THR A 51 7.48 -7.85 4.76
C THR A 51 8.08 -6.45 4.58
N PRO A 52 9.07 -6.07 5.40
CA PRO A 52 9.65 -4.72 5.34
C PRO A 52 10.39 -4.48 4.03
N VAL A 53 10.26 -3.25 3.52
CA VAL A 53 10.91 -2.87 2.27
C VAL A 53 12.35 -2.43 2.52
N THR A 54 13.30 -3.08 1.83
CA THR A 54 14.74 -2.78 1.90
C THR A 54 15.25 -1.94 0.74
N ARG A 55 14.58 -1.94 -0.42
CA ARG A 55 14.98 -1.20 -1.65
C ARG A 55 14.25 0.15 -1.78
N ILE A 56 14.85 1.10 -2.50
CA ILE A 56 14.30 2.48 -2.71
C ILE A 56 12.93 2.48 -3.41
N PHE A 57 12.68 1.49 -4.29
CA PHE A 57 11.40 1.27 -4.99
C PHE A 57 10.80 -0.10 -4.70
N GLY A 58 11.07 -0.64 -3.51
CA GLY A 58 10.53 -1.96 -3.16
C GLY A 58 9.02 -1.92 -2.98
N LYS A 59 8.38 -3.05 -3.30
CA LYS A 59 6.94 -3.23 -3.16
C LYS A 59 6.61 -3.41 -1.68
N TYR A 60 5.69 -2.59 -1.16
CA TYR A 60 5.15 -2.79 0.18
C TYR A 60 4.06 -3.85 0.10
N ARG A 61 4.10 -4.83 1.00
CA ARG A 61 3.11 -5.90 1.05
C ARG A 61 2.84 -6.31 2.49
N MET A 62 1.57 -6.38 2.84
CA MET A 62 1.09 -7.08 4.02
C MET A 62 0.01 -8.09 3.61
N SER A 63 -0.01 -9.24 4.24
CA SER A 63 -0.99 -10.28 3.95
C SER A 63 -1.16 -11.22 5.14
N GLY A 64 -2.30 -11.86 5.25
CA GLY A 64 -2.59 -12.79 6.34
C GLY A 64 -4.00 -13.32 6.24
N VAL A 65 -4.29 -14.31 7.07
CA VAL A 65 -5.62 -14.89 7.18
C VAL A 65 -6.31 -14.30 8.40
N ILE A 66 -7.47 -13.69 8.19
CA ILE A 66 -8.32 -13.14 9.24
C ILE A 66 -9.40 -14.17 9.55
N GLY A 67 -9.41 -14.63 10.81
CA GLY A 67 -10.25 -15.75 11.23
C GLY A 67 -9.83 -17.06 10.54
N LYS A 68 -10.81 -17.81 10.01
CA LYS A 68 -10.58 -19.07 9.28
C LYS A 68 -10.93 -19.03 7.80
N GLN A 69 -11.50 -17.91 7.32
CA GLN A 69 -12.21 -17.88 6.04
C GLN A 69 -11.81 -16.74 5.11
N LEU A 70 -11.12 -15.70 5.61
CA LEU A 70 -10.78 -14.52 4.81
C LEU A 70 -9.27 -14.37 4.69
N SER A 71 -8.74 -14.42 3.47
CA SER A 71 -7.34 -14.08 3.20
C SER A 71 -7.25 -12.63 2.75
N CYS A 72 -6.66 -11.77 3.57
CA CYS A 72 -6.46 -10.37 3.25
C CYS A 72 -5.05 -10.14 2.69
N SER A 73 -4.94 -9.32 1.66
CA SER A 73 -3.67 -8.82 1.17
C SER A 73 -3.77 -7.37 0.71
N VAL A 74 -2.75 -6.60 1.05
CA VAL A 74 -2.60 -5.20 0.66
C VAL A 74 -1.21 -5.03 0.12
N TRP A 75 -1.10 -4.43 -1.06
CA TRP A 75 0.19 -4.17 -1.66
C TRP A 75 0.22 -2.84 -2.39
N ALA A 76 1.38 -2.21 -2.30
CA ALA A 76 1.70 -0.99 -3.02
C ALA A 76 2.83 -1.25 -4.00
N TYR A 77 2.69 -0.74 -5.20
CA TYR A 77 3.74 -0.76 -6.19
C TYR A 77 3.82 0.57 -6.93
N THR A 78 4.99 0.85 -7.45
CA THR A 78 5.26 2.06 -8.23
C THR A 78 5.47 1.68 -9.69
N GLU A 79 4.70 2.30 -10.58
CA GLU A 79 4.83 2.17 -12.04
C GLU A 79 5.34 3.48 -12.64
N SER A 80 6.14 3.38 -13.72
CA SER A 80 6.51 4.55 -14.53
C SER A 80 5.28 5.06 -15.26
N ASN A 81 5.08 6.38 -15.26
CA ASN A 81 3.93 7.00 -15.93
C ASN A 81 4.21 7.40 -17.39
N GLY A 82 5.35 6.99 -17.96
CA GLY A 82 5.72 7.29 -19.35
C GLY A 82 6.17 8.73 -19.62
N GLN A 83 6.03 9.64 -18.65
CA GLN A 83 6.39 11.07 -18.75
C GLN A 83 7.59 11.44 -17.86
N GLY A 84 8.43 10.45 -17.53
CA GLY A 84 9.58 10.63 -16.63
C GLY A 84 9.21 10.69 -15.14
N GLY A 85 7.95 10.42 -14.79
CA GLY A 85 7.45 10.34 -13.42
C GLY A 85 7.11 8.92 -12.98
N TYR A 86 6.85 8.79 -11.68
CA TYR A 86 6.47 7.53 -11.05
C TYR A 86 5.14 7.70 -10.32
N THR A 87 4.19 6.83 -10.61
CA THR A 87 2.90 6.79 -9.90
C THR A 87 2.88 5.57 -8.99
N THR A 88 2.54 5.80 -7.72
CA THR A 88 2.35 4.69 -6.77
C THR A 88 0.88 4.37 -6.64
N PHE A 89 0.58 3.09 -6.75
CA PHE A 89 -0.76 2.53 -6.67
C PHE A 89 -0.87 1.61 -5.46
N MET A 90 -1.98 1.74 -4.75
CA MET A 90 -2.40 0.85 -3.67
C MET A 90 -3.43 -0.15 -4.19
N ASN A 91 -3.33 -1.38 -3.72
CA ASN A 91 -4.28 -2.44 -4.02
C ASN A 91 -4.66 -3.14 -2.72
N TYR A 92 -5.94 -3.51 -2.63
CA TYR A 92 -6.54 -4.19 -1.51
C TYR A 92 -7.27 -5.41 -2.05
N GLU A 93 -7.14 -6.54 -1.38
CA GLU A 93 -7.82 -7.77 -1.77
C GLU A 93 -8.17 -8.55 -0.52
N VAL A 94 -9.42 -8.99 -0.44
CA VAL A 94 -9.90 -9.96 0.53
C VAL A 94 -10.47 -11.13 -0.26
N ARG A 95 -9.87 -12.30 -0.11
CA ARG A 95 -10.31 -13.55 -0.75
C ARG A 95 -11.11 -14.39 0.22
N PHE A 96 -12.15 -15.02 -0.29
CA PHE A 96 -12.91 -16.02 0.42
C PHE A 96 -12.18 -17.36 0.35
N SER A 97 -12.18 -18.12 1.45
CA SER A 97 -11.57 -19.46 1.52
C SER A 97 -12.29 -20.47 0.61
N LYS A 98 -13.59 -20.26 0.39
CA LYS A 98 -14.40 -21.01 -0.58
C LYS A 98 -15.13 -20.01 -1.48
N PRO A 99 -15.30 -20.30 -2.79
CA PRO A 99 -16.13 -19.48 -3.65
C PRO A 99 -17.57 -19.48 -3.13
N LEU A 100 -18.13 -18.28 -3.00
CA LEU A 100 -19.53 -18.08 -2.68
C LEU A 100 -20.27 -18.12 -4.02
N ASN A 101 -20.92 -19.25 -4.31
CA ASN A 101 -21.59 -19.42 -5.59
C ASN A 101 -22.76 -18.43 -5.65
N LYS A 102 -22.66 -17.41 -6.52
CA LYS A 102 -23.68 -16.36 -6.79
C LYS A 102 -23.60 -15.13 -5.86
N VAL A 103 -22.42 -14.57 -5.61
CA VAL A 103 -22.31 -13.30 -4.84
C VAL A 103 -23.15 -12.17 -5.43
N LYS A 104 -23.33 -12.14 -6.76
CA LYS A 104 -24.18 -11.15 -7.44
C LYS A 104 -25.66 -11.25 -7.04
N GLU A 105 -26.15 -12.43 -6.69
CA GLU A 105 -27.53 -12.65 -6.24
C GLU A 105 -27.70 -12.30 -4.75
N LEU A 106 -26.61 -12.28 -3.98
CA LEU A 106 -26.60 -11.96 -2.54
C LEU A 106 -26.56 -10.45 -2.24
N LEU A 107 -26.54 -9.57 -3.25
CA LEU A 107 -26.46 -8.11 -3.09
C LEU A 107 -27.78 -7.50 -2.58
N THR A 108 -28.12 -7.80 -1.33
CA THR A 108 -29.22 -7.18 -0.58
C THR A 108 -29.03 -5.67 -0.45
N PRO A 109 -30.08 -4.87 -0.17
CA PRO A 109 -29.96 -3.42 0.00
C PRO A 109 -28.90 -3.00 1.04
N ASN A 110 -28.74 -3.79 2.10
CA ASN A 110 -27.72 -3.55 3.12
C ASN A 110 -26.29 -3.73 2.57
N ILE A 111 -26.06 -4.81 1.80
CA ILE A 111 -24.76 -5.05 1.15
C ILE A 111 -24.47 -3.98 0.10
N GLN A 112 -25.48 -3.54 -0.67
CA GLN A 112 -25.31 -2.46 -1.64
C GLN A 112 -24.94 -1.13 -0.97
N SER A 113 -25.57 -0.80 0.16
CA SER A 113 -25.23 0.38 0.94
C SER A 113 -23.78 0.32 1.44
N LYS A 114 -23.35 -0.81 2.00
CA LYS A 114 -21.97 -1.00 2.45
C LYS A 114 -20.97 -0.96 1.29
N LEU A 115 -21.28 -1.60 0.17
CA LEU A 115 -20.46 -1.56 -1.05
C LEU A 115 -20.29 -0.13 -1.56
N LEU A 116 -21.34 0.70 -1.51
CA LEU A 116 -21.27 2.11 -1.88
C LEU A 116 -20.33 2.89 -0.93
N GLU A 117 -20.40 2.66 0.37
CA GLU A 117 -19.48 3.25 1.36
C GLU A 117 -18.02 2.90 1.02
N VAL A 118 -17.73 1.61 0.81
CA VAL A 118 -16.39 1.14 0.47
C VAL A 118 -15.94 1.71 -0.88
N ASN A 119 -16.83 1.80 -1.87
CA ASN A 119 -16.54 2.42 -3.16
C ASN A 119 -16.26 3.92 -3.05
N ASN A 120 -16.87 4.66 -2.14
CA ASN A 120 -16.56 6.08 -1.96
C ASN A 120 -15.14 6.29 -1.42
N VAL A 121 -14.62 5.32 -0.64
CA VAL A 121 -13.26 5.37 -0.08
C VAL A 121 -12.21 4.82 -1.06
N LEU A 122 -12.49 3.67 -1.68
CA LEU A 122 -11.52 2.93 -2.51
C LEU A 122 -11.74 3.11 -4.03
N LYS A 123 -12.81 3.80 -4.44
CA LYS A 123 -13.20 4.21 -5.81
C LYS A 123 -13.49 3.12 -6.83
N LYS A 124 -12.86 1.94 -6.72
CA LYS A 124 -12.97 0.86 -7.70
C LYS A 124 -12.99 -0.49 -6.99
N VAL A 125 -14.03 -0.74 -6.20
CA VAL A 125 -14.23 -2.03 -5.53
C VAL A 125 -14.95 -2.96 -6.48
N VAL A 126 -14.36 -4.11 -6.74
CA VAL A 126 -14.93 -5.20 -7.53
C VAL A 126 -15.22 -6.34 -6.58
N VAL A 127 -16.47 -6.82 -6.61
CA VAL A 127 -16.93 -7.99 -5.86
C VAL A 127 -17.11 -9.14 -6.85
N SER A 128 -16.50 -10.27 -6.56
CA SER A 128 -16.53 -11.52 -7.34
C SER A 128 -16.82 -12.70 -6.42
N ASP A 129 -17.07 -13.87 -6.99
CA ASP A 129 -17.47 -15.06 -6.22
C ASP A 129 -16.37 -15.55 -5.25
N ASP A 130 -15.11 -15.24 -5.53
CA ASP A 130 -13.94 -15.67 -4.73
C ASP A 130 -13.25 -14.52 -3.97
N SER A 131 -13.61 -13.26 -4.26
CA SER A 131 -12.86 -12.11 -3.75
C SER A 131 -13.59 -10.78 -3.81
N ILE A 132 -13.17 -9.88 -2.93
CA ILE A 132 -13.44 -8.45 -3.00
C ILE A 132 -12.09 -7.75 -3.16
N ASN A 133 -11.93 -6.98 -4.23
CA ASN A 133 -10.68 -6.27 -4.45
C ASN A 133 -10.91 -4.81 -4.85
N SER A 134 -9.94 -3.98 -4.54
CA SER A 134 -9.84 -2.63 -5.10
C SER A 134 -8.44 -2.40 -5.59
N THR A 135 -8.32 -2.14 -6.89
CA THR A 135 -7.04 -2.01 -7.57
C THR A 135 -6.80 -0.61 -8.08
N ARG A 136 -5.52 -0.26 -8.20
CA ARG A 136 -5.05 1.04 -8.71
C ARG A 136 -5.65 2.24 -7.96
N VAL A 137 -5.80 2.12 -6.64
CA VAL A 137 -6.14 3.25 -5.78
C VAL A 137 -4.96 4.21 -5.78
N SER A 138 -5.19 5.43 -6.25
CA SER A 138 -4.14 6.42 -6.47
C SER A 138 -3.51 6.88 -5.16
N GLY A 139 -2.19 6.92 -5.10
CA GLY A 139 -1.45 7.51 -3.98
C GLY A 139 -0.95 6.47 -3.00
N PHE A 140 0.10 6.83 -2.27
CA PHE A 140 0.74 5.93 -1.31
C PHE A 140 0.42 6.33 0.12
N ILE A 141 -0.17 5.41 0.89
CA ILE A 141 -0.57 5.67 2.26
C ILE A 141 0.59 5.37 3.20
N ARG A 142 1.05 6.40 3.90
CA ARG A 142 2.13 6.34 4.89
C ARG A 142 1.63 6.33 6.34
N LYS A 143 0.31 6.45 6.55
CA LYS A 143 -0.31 6.46 7.87
C LYS A 143 -0.93 5.09 8.15
N SER A 144 -0.58 4.51 9.29
CA SER A 144 -1.10 3.21 9.74
C SER A 144 -2.63 3.26 9.87
N GLU A 145 -3.16 4.29 10.51
CA GLU A 145 -4.61 4.49 10.74
C GLU A 145 -5.44 4.37 9.45
N ILE A 146 -5.00 5.02 8.37
CA ILE A 146 -5.73 5.00 7.08
C ILE A 146 -5.65 3.60 6.45
N LEU A 147 -4.49 2.93 6.53
CA LEU A 147 -4.37 1.55 6.04
C LEU A 147 -5.31 0.61 6.79
N VAL A 148 -5.32 0.71 8.12
CA VAL A 148 -6.19 -0.07 9.00
C VAL A 148 -7.65 0.17 8.67
N GLN A 149 -8.07 1.44 8.58
CA GLN A 149 -9.44 1.81 8.28
C GLN A 149 -9.90 1.24 6.93
N ASN A 150 -9.10 1.42 5.87
CA ASN A 150 -9.43 0.93 4.53
C ASN A 150 -9.58 -0.60 4.49
N VAL A 151 -8.71 -1.33 5.19
CA VAL A 151 -8.75 -2.79 5.24
C VAL A 151 -9.95 -3.27 6.06
N LYS A 152 -10.20 -2.67 7.23
CA LYS A 152 -11.38 -2.98 8.05
C LYS A 152 -12.68 -2.79 7.29
N LEU A 153 -12.80 -1.72 6.49
CA LEU A 153 -13.97 -1.51 5.62
C LEU A 153 -14.18 -2.65 4.61
N LEU A 154 -13.10 -3.12 3.97
CA LEU A 154 -13.18 -4.24 3.01
C LEU A 154 -13.56 -5.56 3.71
N ILE A 155 -13.00 -5.80 4.90
CA ILE A 155 -13.30 -6.99 5.71
C ILE A 155 -14.77 -6.97 6.15
N GLN A 156 -15.29 -5.85 6.66
CA GLN A 156 -16.69 -5.75 7.06
C GLN A 156 -17.66 -6.05 5.91
N LEU A 157 -17.32 -5.59 4.69
CA LEU A 157 -18.10 -5.94 3.51
C LEU A 157 -18.02 -7.44 3.20
N ALA A 158 -16.84 -8.05 3.31
CA ALA A 158 -16.65 -9.48 3.09
C ALA A 158 -17.42 -10.32 4.13
N GLU A 159 -17.37 -9.94 5.40
CA GLU A 159 -18.11 -10.60 6.48
C GLU A 159 -19.62 -10.52 6.24
N LEU A 160 -20.13 -9.36 5.83
CA LEU A 160 -21.56 -9.18 5.53
C LEU A 160 -22.03 -10.09 4.39
N ILE A 161 -21.20 -10.27 3.35
CA ILE A 161 -21.51 -11.17 2.23
C ILE A 161 -21.52 -12.63 2.70
N ILE A 162 -20.52 -13.07 3.48
CA ILE A 162 -20.47 -14.44 4.02
C ILE A 162 -21.69 -14.74 4.89
N THR A 163 -22.14 -13.80 5.72
CA THR A 163 -23.30 -14.03 6.59
C THR A 163 -24.63 -14.17 5.84
N THR A 164 -24.66 -13.87 4.54
CA THR A 164 -25.87 -13.92 3.71
C THR A 164 -25.93 -15.20 2.85
N ASP A 165 -24.80 -15.91 2.68
CA ASP A 165 -24.71 -17.23 2.02
C ASP A 165 -25.01 -18.38 3.00
#